data_AF-A0AA39SZI0-F1
#
_entry.id   AF-A0AA39SZI0-F1
#
_cell.length_a   1.000
_cell.length_b   1.000
_cell.length_c   1.000
_cell.angle_alpha   90.00
_cell.angle_beta   90.00
_cell.angle_gamma   90.00
#
_symmetry.space_group_name_H-M   'P 1'
#
loop_
_entity.id
_entity.type
_entity.pdbx_description
1 polymer ?
#
loop_
_entity_poly.entity_id
_entity_poly.type
_entity_poly.pdbx_seq_one_letter_code
_entity_poly.pdbx_strand_id
1 'polypeptide(L)'
;MKTLTHQWRLVVSLMTSQLLFSSSGGFTGNQFHEIDEIIIPLFITTRHFCSHLKFVITDFKPWWVSKYRKILKHLSHYEVINPAVNGSVHCFPGAVVGLKYHDYLAFNMTDIPGGYSMFDFRNFLRQSYDLKIKNVKFNKREKKPVLILLSRQNSRRFLNENEMVDSMEELGFEVVVIRPSRMLNLDKFAEVVNRCSVMVGAHGAGLTNEMFLPDGAVVVQVVPLALDWCASNYFGAPASEMGLHYLEYKIEPKESSLWETYGANDSVITDPGSVISKGYYAFKDVYLDEQNVKINVGRFRETLVRAMKLIDR
;
A
#
# COMPACT_ATOMS: atom_id res chain seq x y z
N MET A 1 40.84 -23.44 -2.26
CA MET A 1 40.87 -23.52 -0.78
C MET A 1 41.18 -22.16 -0.19
N LYS A 2 40.14 -21.48 0.32
CA LYS A 2 40.18 -20.60 1.51
C LYS A 2 38.72 -20.23 1.80
N THR A 3 38.09 -21.11 2.57
CA THR A 3 36.78 -20.96 3.19
C THR A 3 36.86 -19.85 4.24
N LEU A 4 36.12 -18.76 4.05
CA LEU A 4 35.83 -17.78 5.09
C LEU A 4 34.48 -18.15 5.71
N THR A 5 34.52 -19.09 6.65
CA THR A 5 33.41 -19.36 7.56
C THR A 5 33.40 -18.26 8.63
N HIS A 6 32.54 -17.24 8.45
CA HIS A 6 32.15 -16.37 9.56
C HIS A 6 31.24 -17.16 10.50
N GLN A 7 31.84 -17.73 11.54
CA GLN A 7 31.17 -18.44 12.61
C GLN A 7 30.61 -17.38 13.59
N TRP A 8 29.32 -17.09 13.51
CA TRP A 8 28.64 -16.26 14.50
C TRP A 8 28.36 -17.08 15.76
N ARG A 9 28.84 -16.63 16.92
CA ARG A 9 28.53 -17.23 18.23
C ARG A 9 27.28 -16.55 18.80
N LEU A 10 26.17 -17.28 18.85
CA LEU A 10 24.97 -16.90 19.61
C LEU A 10 25.17 -17.35 21.07
N VAL A 11 25.25 -16.42 22.02
CA VAL A 11 25.27 -16.74 23.46
C VAL A 11 23.92 -16.34 24.05
N VAL A 12 23.14 -17.35 24.45
CA VAL A 12 21.81 -17.18 25.06
C VAL A 12 21.97 -16.88 26.55
N SER A 13 21.43 -15.76 27.03
CA SER A 13 21.37 -15.40 28.47
C SER A 13 20.00 -14.83 28.83
N LEU A 14 19.44 -15.31 29.94
CA LEU A 14 18.07 -15.07 30.43
C LEU A 14 17.79 -13.61 30.84
N MET A 15 17.30 -12.75 29.93
CA MET A 15 16.53 -11.53 30.23
C MET A 15 15.62 -11.12 29.05
N THR A 16 14.30 -11.16 29.26
CA THR A 16 13.09 -11.10 28.38
C THR A 16 13.02 -10.27 27.06
N SER A 17 14.12 -9.84 26.45
CA SER A 17 14.09 -9.10 25.17
C SER A 17 14.38 -10.01 23.98
N GLN A 18 13.44 -10.15 23.04
CA GLN A 18 13.70 -10.88 21.78
C GLN A 18 14.27 -9.94 20.70
N LEU A 19 15.17 -10.47 19.87
CA LEU A 19 15.78 -9.74 18.76
C LEU A 19 15.16 -10.14 17.42
N LEU A 20 14.77 -9.18 16.57
CA LEU A 20 14.35 -9.48 15.19
C LEU A 20 15.37 -8.95 14.18
N PHE A 21 15.79 -9.84 13.27
CA PHE A 21 16.55 -9.48 12.08
C PHE A 21 15.61 -9.22 10.90
N SER A 22 15.63 -7.99 10.38
CA SER A 22 14.93 -7.63 9.14
C SER A 22 15.92 -7.08 8.12
N SER A 23 15.90 -7.63 6.91
CA SER A 23 16.51 -6.99 5.74
C SER A 23 15.55 -5.93 5.19
N SER A 24 16.10 -4.82 4.71
CA SER A 24 15.36 -3.82 3.90
C SER A 24 15.83 -3.84 2.42
N GLY A 25 16.59 -4.86 2.03
CA GLY A 25 17.10 -5.07 0.68
C GLY A 25 16.05 -5.75 -0.20
N GLY A 26 15.87 -5.23 -1.41
CA GLY A 26 14.98 -5.80 -2.44
C GLY A 26 13.96 -4.80 -2.99
N PHE A 27 13.14 -4.19 -2.12
CA PHE A 27 11.93 -3.50 -2.58
C PHE A 27 11.57 -2.18 -1.86
N THR A 28 12.43 -1.65 -0.97
CA THR A 28 12.22 -0.30 -0.38
C THR A 28 12.30 0.79 -1.45
N GLY A 29 11.42 1.78 -1.37
CA GLY A 29 11.24 2.83 -2.39
C GLY A 29 9.89 2.70 -3.10
N ASN A 30 9.23 1.56 -2.99
CA ASN A 30 7.86 1.34 -3.42
C ASN A 30 6.98 1.05 -2.19
N GLN A 31 5.95 1.88 -1.98
CA GLN A 31 5.12 1.80 -0.77
C GLN A 31 4.36 0.48 -0.62
N PHE A 32 3.97 -0.16 -1.73
CA PHE A 32 3.28 -1.44 -1.69
C PHE A 32 4.19 -2.48 -1.05
N HIS A 33 5.37 -2.72 -1.62
CA HIS A 33 6.33 -3.69 -1.10
C HIS A 33 6.82 -3.34 0.31
N GLU A 34 7.06 -2.07 0.61
CA GLU A 34 7.44 -1.68 1.98
C GLU A 34 6.38 -2.08 3.02
N ILE A 35 5.10 -2.01 2.65
CA ILE A 35 4.02 -2.35 3.57
C ILE A 35 3.81 -3.86 3.60
N ASP A 36 3.69 -4.46 2.42
CA ASP A 36 3.35 -5.85 2.18
C ASP A 36 4.45 -6.83 2.62
N GLU A 37 5.70 -6.52 2.29
CA GLU A 37 6.83 -7.43 2.52
C GLU A 37 7.62 -7.09 3.77
N ILE A 38 7.41 -5.90 4.36
CA ILE A 38 8.15 -5.45 5.55
C ILE A 38 7.21 -5.11 6.71
N ILE A 39 6.34 -4.09 6.59
CA ILE A 39 5.56 -3.61 7.75
C ILE A 39 4.54 -4.63 8.25
N ILE A 40 3.77 -5.26 7.36
CA ILE A 40 2.80 -6.32 7.73
C ILE A 40 3.55 -7.50 8.35
N PRO A 41 4.60 -8.07 7.72
CA PRO A 41 5.38 -9.15 8.31
C PRO A 41 6.05 -8.77 9.64
N LEU A 42 6.49 -7.52 9.82
CA LEU A 42 6.97 -7.02 11.11
C LEU A 42 5.85 -7.07 12.15
N PHE A 43 4.68 -6.51 11.86
CA PHE A 43 3.54 -6.53 12.77
C PHE A 43 3.17 -7.96 13.16
N ILE A 44 2.99 -8.84 12.18
CA ILE A 44 2.65 -10.25 12.38
C ILE A 44 3.66 -10.96 13.29
N THR A 45 4.95 -10.78 12.98
CA THR A 45 6.03 -11.46 13.69
C THR A 45 6.21 -10.91 15.11
N THR A 46 5.86 -9.66 15.37
CA THR A 46 6.28 -8.96 16.60
C THR A 46 5.17 -8.64 17.57
N ARG A 47 3.90 -8.58 17.12
CA ARG A 47 2.81 -8.04 17.92
C ARG A 47 2.61 -8.78 19.25
N HIS A 48 2.83 -10.09 19.26
CA HIS A 48 2.69 -10.93 20.45
C HIS A 48 3.75 -10.68 21.54
N PHE A 49 4.84 -9.96 21.23
CA PHE A 49 5.82 -9.51 22.23
C PHE A 49 5.40 -8.24 22.97
N CYS A 50 4.23 -7.65 22.64
CA CYS A 50 3.68 -6.47 23.33
C CYS A 50 4.71 -5.35 23.50
N SER A 51 5.47 -5.05 22.44
CA SER A 51 6.51 -4.01 22.39
C SER A 51 7.79 -4.28 23.20
N HIS A 52 7.97 -5.51 23.73
CA HIS A 52 9.16 -5.96 24.47
C HIS A 52 10.16 -6.72 23.57
N LEU A 53 10.61 -6.08 22.50
CA LEU A 53 11.61 -6.64 21.57
C LEU A 53 12.54 -5.56 21.04
N LYS A 54 13.76 -5.89 20.62
CA LYS A 54 14.64 -4.94 19.93
C LYS A 54 14.73 -5.28 18.45
N PHE A 55 14.65 -4.25 17.61
CA PHE A 55 14.90 -4.40 16.18
C PHE A 55 16.39 -4.26 15.87
N VAL A 56 16.93 -5.19 15.09
CA VAL A 56 18.22 -5.03 14.40
C VAL A 56 17.94 -5.05 12.90
N ILE A 57 18.23 -3.94 12.22
CA ILE A 57 18.04 -3.82 10.77
C ILE A 57 19.41 -3.88 10.11
N THR A 58 19.69 -4.98 9.41
CA THR A 58 21.01 -5.24 8.81
C THR A 58 21.29 -4.32 7.62
N ASP A 59 20.27 -4.07 6.79
CA ASP A 59 20.33 -3.11 5.68
C ASP A 59 19.76 -1.76 6.12
N PHE A 60 20.39 -1.12 7.10
CA PHE A 60 19.82 0.08 7.72
C PHE A 60 19.73 1.25 6.73
N LYS A 61 18.50 1.70 6.45
CA LYS A 61 18.22 2.90 5.64
C LYS A 61 17.62 4.00 6.52
N PRO A 62 18.37 5.07 6.85
CA PRO A 62 17.90 6.11 7.78
C PRO A 62 16.58 6.75 7.35
N TRP A 63 16.39 6.99 6.05
CA TRP A 63 15.17 7.57 5.51
C TRP A 63 13.95 6.66 5.68
N TRP A 64 14.13 5.34 5.59
CA TRP A 64 13.03 4.37 5.75
C TRP A 64 12.62 4.26 7.22
N VAL A 65 13.61 4.18 8.13
CA VAL A 65 13.37 4.19 9.58
C VAL A 65 12.66 5.47 10.00
N SER A 66 13.07 6.61 9.43
CA SER A 66 12.41 7.89 9.66
C SER A 66 10.95 7.89 9.15
N LYS A 67 10.71 7.37 7.94
CA LYS A 67 9.36 7.26 7.33
C LYS A 67 8.39 6.44 8.18
N TYR A 68 8.85 5.31 8.72
CA TYR A 68 8.04 4.37 9.51
C TYR A 68 8.24 4.47 11.02
N ARG A 69 8.85 5.57 11.50
CA ARG A 69 9.22 5.75 12.91
C ARG A 69 8.08 5.51 13.89
N LYS A 70 6.86 5.96 13.55
CA LYS A 70 5.68 5.83 14.43
C LYS A 70 5.25 4.37 14.57
N ILE A 71 5.28 3.61 13.47
CA ILE A 71 5.02 2.17 13.48
C ILE A 71 6.08 1.44 14.30
N LEU A 72 7.37 1.70 14.04
CA LEU A 72 8.47 1.02 14.73
C LEU A 72 8.45 1.28 16.23
N LYS A 73 8.19 2.53 16.65
CA LYS A 73 8.04 2.90 18.08
C LYS A 73 6.82 2.28 18.75
N HIS A 74 5.77 1.99 17.99
CA HIS A 74 4.61 1.30 18.54
C HIS A 74 4.87 -0.22 18.64
N LEU A 75 5.61 -0.81 17.69
CA LEU A 75 6.01 -2.21 17.75
C LEU A 75 7.11 -2.51 18.77
N SER A 76 7.90 -1.52 19.19
CA SER A 76 8.99 -1.69 20.16
C SER A 76 9.23 -0.43 20.98
N HIS A 77 9.37 -0.59 22.30
CA HIS A 77 9.77 0.51 23.20
C HIS A 77 11.26 0.84 23.13
N TYR A 78 12.05 0.07 22.38
CA TYR A 78 13.49 0.22 22.28
C TYR A 78 13.89 0.84 20.94
N GLU A 79 15.00 1.58 20.95
CA GLU A 79 15.56 2.13 19.72
C GLU A 79 16.07 1.02 18.78
N VAL A 80 15.93 1.26 17.49
CA VAL A 80 16.40 0.35 16.43
C VAL A 80 17.92 0.34 16.41
N ILE A 81 18.51 -0.84 16.42
CA ILE A 81 19.96 -1.01 16.35
C ILE A 81 20.38 -1.04 14.88
N ASN A 82 21.32 -0.15 14.53
CA ASN A 82 22.04 -0.16 13.27
C ASN A 82 23.40 -0.87 13.45
N PRO A 83 23.55 -2.13 13.02
CA PRO A 83 24.80 -2.88 13.19
C PRO A 83 25.95 -2.34 12.34
N ALA A 84 25.68 -1.58 11.27
CA ALA A 84 26.72 -1.00 10.42
C ALA A 84 27.48 0.16 11.11
N VAL A 85 26.85 0.82 12.08
CA VAL A 85 27.44 1.93 12.86
C VAL A 85 27.78 1.49 14.28
N ASN A 86 27.00 0.56 14.83
CA ASN A 86 27.19 0.06 16.18
C ASN A 86 27.88 -1.32 16.17
N GLY A 87 29.19 -1.31 16.38
CA GLY A 87 30.01 -2.54 16.52
C GLY A 87 30.04 -3.14 17.92
N SER A 88 29.25 -2.64 18.87
CA SER A 88 29.21 -3.22 20.22
C SER A 88 28.53 -4.60 20.23
N VAL A 89 28.95 -5.45 21.17
CA VAL A 89 28.35 -6.77 21.37
C VAL A 89 27.05 -6.62 22.16
N HIS A 90 25.95 -7.09 21.58
CA HIS A 90 24.64 -7.15 22.22
C HIS A 90 24.27 -8.61 22.52
N CYS A 91 23.92 -8.92 23.76
CA CYS A 91 23.50 -10.26 24.17
C CYS A 91 21.98 -10.30 24.41
N PHE A 92 21.30 -11.31 23.87
CA PHE A 92 19.85 -11.50 24.01
C PHE A 92 19.54 -12.96 24.42
N PRO A 93 18.47 -13.22 25.19
CA PRO A 93 18.02 -14.58 25.53
C PRO A 93 17.49 -15.36 24.33
N GLY A 94 17.12 -14.68 23.25
CA GLY A 94 16.45 -15.28 22.12
C GLY A 94 16.38 -14.32 20.95
N ALA A 95 16.27 -14.89 19.76
CA ALA A 95 16.14 -14.15 18.53
C ALA A 95 15.07 -14.80 17.67
N VAL A 96 14.29 -13.96 16.99
CA VAL A 96 13.45 -14.32 15.86
C VAL A 96 14.23 -13.93 14.61
N VAL A 97 14.37 -14.88 13.69
CA VAL A 97 15.09 -14.68 12.43
C VAL A 97 14.11 -14.84 11.29
N GLY A 98 14.05 -13.81 10.44
CA GLY A 98 13.15 -13.78 9.30
C GLY A 98 11.76 -13.22 9.64
N LEU A 99 11.00 -12.97 8.58
CA LEU A 99 9.65 -12.43 8.62
C LEU A 99 8.68 -13.43 7.97
N LYS A 100 7.43 -13.45 8.44
CA LYS A 100 6.37 -14.26 7.83
C LYS A 100 5.58 -13.44 6.80
N TYR A 101 5.53 -13.94 5.57
CA TYR A 101 4.71 -13.40 4.48
C TYR A 101 3.46 -14.27 4.28
N HIS A 102 2.29 -13.66 4.12
CA HIS A 102 0.99 -14.35 4.07
C HIS A 102 0.20 -14.14 2.78
N ASP A 103 0.80 -13.53 1.75
CA ASP A 103 0.17 -13.03 0.51
C ASP A 103 -0.09 -11.51 0.54
N TYR A 104 -0.54 -10.96 -0.60
CA TYR A 104 -0.66 -9.53 -0.88
C TYR A 104 -1.65 -8.83 0.05
N LEU A 105 -1.12 -8.00 0.96
CA LEU A 105 -1.86 -7.30 2.00
C LEU A 105 -2.80 -8.27 2.75
N ALA A 106 -2.30 -9.46 3.08
CA ALA A 106 -3.12 -10.54 3.63
C ALA A 106 -2.66 -11.00 5.02
N PHE A 107 -3.59 -11.61 5.76
CA PHE A 107 -3.35 -12.15 7.10
C PHE A 107 -3.92 -13.57 7.23
N ASN A 108 -3.06 -14.57 7.42
CA ASN A 108 -3.50 -15.88 7.87
C ASN A 108 -3.56 -15.93 9.40
N MET A 109 -4.78 -15.83 9.97
CA MET A 109 -4.99 -15.81 11.43
C MET A 109 -4.53 -17.10 12.12
N THR A 110 -4.50 -18.23 11.41
CA THR A 110 -4.14 -19.53 12.01
C THR A 110 -2.63 -19.71 12.18
N ASP A 111 -1.82 -19.00 11.38
CA ASP A 111 -0.36 -19.14 11.35
C ASP A 111 0.39 -18.18 12.29
N ILE A 112 -0.35 -17.37 13.06
CA ILE A 112 0.19 -16.25 13.85
C ILE A 112 -0.14 -16.34 15.33
N PRO A 113 0.86 -16.13 16.22
CA PRO A 113 0.58 -15.98 17.64
C PRO A 113 -0.37 -14.80 17.88
N GLY A 114 -1.53 -15.09 18.49
CA GLY A 114 -2.55 -14.10 18.83
C GLY A 114 -3.67 -13.92 17.81
N GLY A 115 -3.61 -14.55 16.62
CA GLY A 115 -4.74 -14.58 15.69
C GLY A 115 -5.16 -13.21 15.12
N TYR A 116 -4.21 -12.31 14.86
CA TYR A 116 -4.48 -10.96 14.33
C TYR A 116 -5.01 -10.92 12.89
N SER A 117 -5.98 -10.05 12.65
CA SER A 117 -6.57 -9.82 11.35
C SER A 117 -6.06 -8.54 10.66
N MET A 118 -6.43 -8.33 9.40
CA MET A 118 -6.24 -7.05 8.72
C MET A 118 -6.92 -5.88 9.46
N PHE A 119 -8.06 -6.12 10.13
CA PHE A 119 -8.72 -5.13 10.96
C PHE A 119 -7.84 -4.72 12.17
N ASP A 120 -7.19 -5.69 12.82
CA ASP A 120 -6.26 -5.41 13.93
C ASP A 120 -5.05 -4.61 13.47
N PHE A 121 -4.52 -4.93 12.29
CA PHE A 121 -3.43 -4.17 11.68
C PHE A 121 -3.83 -2.73 11.36
N ARG A 122 -4.99 -2.50 10.74
CA ARG A 122 -5.50 -1.14 10.50
C ARG A 122 -5.74 -0.39 11.81
N ASN A 123 -6.27 -1.04 12.83
CA ASN A 123 -6.43 -0.43 14.14
C ASN A 123 -5.08 -0.07 14.79
N PHE A 124 -4.08 -0.93 14.64
CA PHE A 124 -2.71 -0.64 15.06
C PHE A 124 -2.12 0.57 14.32
N LEU A 125 -2.31 0.68 13.01
CA LEU A 125 -1.90 1.86 12.24
C LEU A 125 -2.62 3.11 12.71
N ARG A 126 -3.94 3.03 12.90
CA ARG A 126 -4.76 4.14 13.42
C ARG A 126 -4.23 4.68 14.74
N GLN A 127 -3.87 3.79 15.66
CA GLN A 127 -3.26 4.16 16.94
C GLN A 127 -1.85 4.72 16.75
N SER A 128 -1.02 4.09 15.91
CA SER A 128 0.36 4.54 15.65
C SER A 128 0.42 5.96 15.09
N TYR A 129 -0.56 6.36 14.30
CA TYR A 129 -0.64 7.68 13.67
C TYR A 129 -1.63 8.64 14.35
N ASP A 130 -2.23 8.27 15.49
CA ASP A 130 -3.23 9.07 16.23
C ASP A 130 -4.46 9.47 15.40
N LEU A 131 -4.83 8.66 14.42
CA LEU A 131 -5.91 8.93 13.47
C LEU A 131 -7.28 8.92 14.17
N LYS A 132 -8.04 10.02 14.02
CA LYS A 132 -9.25 10.29 14.82
C LYS A 132 -10.53 9.75 14.19
N ILE A 133 -10.59 9.63 12.86
CA ILE A 133 -11.81 9.25 12.16
C ILE A 133 -11.80 7.73 12.00
N LYS A 134 -12.72 7.07 12.71
CA LYS A 134 -12.88 5.61 12.67
C LYS A 134 -13.73 5.15 11.50
N ASN A 135 -14.86 5.81 11.27
CA ASN A 135 -15.85 5.44 10.25
C ASN A 135 -16.17 6.66 9.40
N VAL A 136 -16.51 6.42 8.13
CA VAL A 136 -17.13 7.45 7.30
C VAL A 136 -18.45 7.85 7.93
N LYS A 137 -18.59 9.13 8.25
CA LYS A 137 -19.84 9.76 8.68
C LYS A 137 -20.14 10.87 7.70
N PHE A 138 -20.91 10.53 6.67
CA PHE A 138 -21.28 11.49 5.64
C PHE A 138 -22.78 11.70 5.68
N ASN A 139 -23.17 12.91 6.06
CA ASN A 139 -24.53 13.40 5.86
C ASN A 139 -24.48 14.42 4.73
N LYS A 140 -25.07 14.07 3.57
CA LYS A 140 -25.10 14.92 2.37
C LYS A 140 -25.69 16.31 2.60
N ARG A 141 -26.49 16.48 3.68
CA ARG A 141 -27.08 17.78 4.06
C ARG A 141 -26.12 18.71 4.78
N GLU A 142 -25.04 18.20 5.36
CA GLU A 142 -24.17 18.95 6.28
C GLU A 142 -22.81 19.29 5.68
N LYS A 143 -22.24 18.41 4.85
CA LYS A 143 -20.90 18.59 4.27
C LYS A 143 -20.78 17.87 2.94
N LYS A 144 -19.86 18.30 2.06
CA LYS A 144 -19.37 17.52 0.92
C LYS A 144 -18.44 16.38 1.36
N PRO A 145 -18.51 15.17 0.77
CA PRO A 145 -17.58 14.11 1.08
C PRO A 145 -16.21 14.44 0.47
N VAL A 146 -15.14 14.17 1.21
CA VAL A 146 -13.78 14.38 0.71
C VAL A 146 -13.39 13.21 -0.19
N LEU A 147 -12.97 13.52 -1.40
CA LEU A 147 -12.41 12.57 -2.36
C LEU A 147 -10.95 12.90 -2.59
N ILE A 148 -10.06 11.92 -2.45
CA ILE A 148 -8.66 12.10 -2.85
C ILE A 148 -8.43 11.47 -4.23
N LEU A 149 -7.76 12.20 -5.12
CA LEU A 149 -7.31 11.69 -6.40
C LEU A 149 -5.80 11.50 -6.37
N LEU A 150 -5.34 10.25 -6.45
CA LEU A 150 -3.92 9.91 -6.49
C LEU A 150 -3.37 10.17 -7.89
N SER A 151 -2.72 11.33 -8.05
CA SER A 151 -2.10 11.76 -9.30
C SER A 151 -0.74 11.09 -9.50
N ARG A 152 -0.49 10.63 -10.71
CA ARG A 152 0.76 9.97 -11.13
C ARG A 152 1.53 10.84 -12.11
N GLN A 153 2.86 10.81 -12.03
CA GLN A 153 3.74 11.68 -12.83
C GLN A 153 4.55 10.92 -13.89
N ASN A 154 4.78 9.62 -13.70
CA ASN A 154 5.69 8.84 -14.56
C ASN A 154 4.92 7.88 -15.48
N SER A 155 4.20 6.92 -14.90
CA SER A 155 3.42 5.91 -15.64
C SER A 155 1.98 5.84 -15.17
N ARG A 156 1.07 5.31 -16.01
CA ARG A 156 -0.39 5.23 -15.74
C ARG A 156 -0.98 6.56 -15.32
N ARG A 157 -0.51 7.63 -15.96
CA ARG A 157 -0.96 9.00 -15.73
C ARG A 157 -2.36 9.16 -16.30
N PHE A 158 -3.15 10.01 -15.66
CA PHE A 158 -4.40 10.48 -16.23
C PHE A 158 -4.10 11.63 -17.20
N LEU A 159 -4.40 11.44 -18.49
CA LEU A 159 -4.13 12.40 -19.54
C LEU A 159 -5.12 13.59 -19.53
N ASN A 160 -6.30 13.38 -18.97
CA ASN A 160 -7.35 14.38 -18.78
C ASN A 160 -7.73 14.55 -17.29
N GLU A 161 -6.72 14.62 -16.41
CA GLU A 161 -6.92 14.74 -14.94
C GLU A 161 -7.84 15.90 -14.54
N ASN A 162 -7.72 17.05 -15.20
CA ASN A 162 -8.56 18.22 -14.91
C ASN A 162 -10.05 17.93 -15.18
N GLU A 163 -10.38 17.29 -16.31
CA GLU A 163 -11.78 16.93 -16.63
C GLU A 163 -12.35 15.92 -15.62
N MET A 164 -11.51 15.03 -15.10
CA MET A 164 -11.91 14.11 -14.02
C MET A 164 -12.22 14.86 -12.73
N VAL A 165 -11.38 15.82 -12.35
CA VAL A 165 -11.58 16.67 -11.16
C VAL A 165 -12.86 17.47 -11.29
N ASP A 166 -13.09 18.13 -12.43
CA ASP A 166 -14.30 18.91 -12.68
C ASP A 166 -15.56 18.04 -12.50
N SER A 167 -15.57 16.83 -13.09
CA SER A 167 -16.69 15.89 -12.95
C SER A 167 -16.91 15.41 -11.50
N MET A 168 -15.83 15.20 -10.74
CA MET A 168 -15.91 14.85 -9.31
C MET A 168 -16.50 16.01 -8.48
N GLU A 169 -16.07 17.24 -8.74
CA GLU A 169 -16.58 18.43 -8.04
C GLU A 169 -18.05 18.71 -8.37
N GLU A 170 -18.44 18.56 -9.64
CA GLU A 170 -19.82 18.65 -10.11
C GLU A 170 -20.74 17.58 -9.48
N LEU A 171 -20.21 16.39 -9.20
CA LEU A 171 -20.92 15.35 -8.44
C LEU A 171 -21.11 15.69 -6.96
N GLY A 172 -20.40 16.71 -6.46
CA GLY A 172 -20.52 17.21 -5.10
C GLY A 172 -19.41 16.77 -4.15
N PHE A 173 -18.31 16.20 -4.65
CA PHE A 173 -17.13 15.91 -3.82
C PHE A 173 -16.32 17.18 -3.51
N GLU A 174 -15.65 17.19 -2.36
CA GLU A 174 -14.50 18.06 -2.10
C GLU A 174 -13.24 17.31 -2.55
N VAL A 175 -12.67 17.73 -3.69
CA VAL A 175 -11.58 16.97 -4.34
C VAL A 175 -10.22 17.46 -3.86
N VAL A 176 -9.36 16.51 -3.46
CA VAL A 176 -7.96 16.78 -3.09
C VAL A 176 -7.04 15.95 -3.97
N VAL A 177 -6.33 16.62 -4.88
CA VAL A 177 -5.34 15.96 -5.73
C VAL A 177 -4.05 15.72 -4.94
N ILE A 178 -3.60 14.47 -4.91
CA ILE A 178 -2.40 14.02 -4.19
C ILE A 178 -1.33 13.62 -5.18
N ARG A 179 -0.24 14.40 -5.23
CA ARG A 179 0.98 14.08 -5.99
C ARG A 179 1.95 13.23 -5.16
N PRO A 180 2.88 12.48 -5.78
CA PRO A 180 3.82 11.61 -5.06
C PRO A 180 4.64 12.30 -3.97
N SER A 181 5.02 13.57 -4.17
CA SER A 181 5.77 14.35 -3.16
C SER A 181 5.03 14.50 -1.84
N ARG A 182 3.68 14.57 -1.86
CA ARG A 182 2.86 14.64 -0.64
C ARG A 182 2.82 13.32 0.13
N MET A 183 3.13 12.19 -0.52
CA MET A 183 3.15 10.85 0.08
C MET A 183 4.46 10.54 0.83
N LEU A 184 5.50 11.37 0.65
CA LEU A 184 6.81 11.16 1.28
C LEU A 184 6.76 11.30 2.81
N ASN A 185 5.91 12.19 3.32
CA ASN A 185 5.68 12.34 4.75
C ASN A 185 4.46 11.52 5.17
N LEU A 186 4.71 10.26 5.53
CA LEU A 186 3.67 9.32 5.90
C LEU A 186 2.85 9.79 7.10
N ASP A 187 3.47 10.46 8.08
CA ASP A 187 2.78 11.02 9.25
C ASP A 187 1.67 11.99 8.84
N LYS A 188 1.96 12.95 7.97
CA LYS A 188 0.98 13.92 7.48
C LYS A 188 0.00 13.30 6.50
N PHE A 189 0.48 12.39 5.66
CA PHE A 189 -0.35 11.83 4.61
C PHE A 189 -1.40 10.87 5.15
N ALA A 190 -1.08 10.07 6.17
CA ALA A 190 -2.05 9.21 6.86
C ALA A 190 -3.23 10.03 7.42
N GLU A 191 -2.99 11.23 7.95
CA GLU A 191 -4.06 12.13 8.43
C GLU A 191 -4.95 12.63 7.29
N VAL A 192 -4.36 13.00 6.14
CA VAL A 192 -5.11 13.42 4.95
C VAL A 192 -6.01 12.28 4.45
N VAL A 193 -5.46 11.07 4.36
CA VAL A 193 -6.22 9.89 3.93
C VAL A 193 -7.31 9.53 4.92
N ASN A 194 -7.07 9.65 6.24
CA ASN A 194 -8.07 9.33 7.26
C ASN A 194 -9.30 10.27 7.24
N ARG A 195 -9.20 11.42 6.58
CA ARG A 195 -10.30 12.38 6.38
C ARG A 195 -11.10 12.14 5.10
N CYS A 196 -10.65 11.19 4.29
CA CYS A 196 -11.22 10.89 2.99
C CYS A 196 -12.39 9.90 3.09
N SER A 197 -13.43 10.09 2.28
CA SER A 197 -14.52 9.13 2.10
C SER A 197 -14.36 8.29 0.82
N VAL A 198 -13.68 8.83 -0.21
CA VAL A 198 -13.43 8.15 -1.49
C VAL A 198 -12.00 8.34 -1.97
N MET A 199 -11.23 7.27 -2.12
CA MET A 199 -9.91 7.31 -2.74
C MET A 199 -9.99 6.85 -4.19
N VAL A 200 -9.53 7.68 -5.13
CA VAL A 200 -9.45 7.35 -6.55
C VAL A 200 -7.99 7.26 -6.98
N GLY A 201 -7.61 6.22 -7.71
CA GLY A 201 -6.28 6.15 -8.31
C GLY A 201 -6.15 5.06 -9.37
N ALA A 202 -5.22 5.24 -10.31
CA ALA A 202 -4.84 4.18 -11.23
C ALA A 202 -4.00 3.11 -10.51
N HIS A 203 -4.19 1.84 -10.90
CA HIS A 203 -3.49 0.69 -10.31
C HIS A 203 -2.00 0.98 -10.00
N GLY A 204 -1.61 0.78 -8.75
CA GLY A 204 -0.22 0.79 -8.30
C GLY A 204 -0.04 1.28 -6.86
N ALA A 205 1.22 1.42 -6.44
CA ALA A 205 1.64 1.52 -5.04
C ALA A 205 1.01 2.66 -4.22
N GLY A 206 0.51 3.72 -4.87
CA GLY A 206 -0.21 4.79 -4.17
C GLY A 206 -1.50 4.30 -3.49
N LEU A 207 -2.17 3.30 -4.07
CA LEU A 207 -3.43 2.74 -3.55
C LEU A 207 -3.25 2.03 -2.20
N THR A 208 -2.03 1.55 -1.89
CA THR A 208 -1.71 0.93 -0.59
C THR A 208 -2.13 1.82 0.60
N ASN A 209 -2.19 3.14 0.41
CA ASN A 209 -2.66 4.06 1.44
C ASN A 209 -4.12 3.85 1.86
N GLU A 210 -4.90 3.00 1.18
CA GLU A 210 -6.24 2.59 1.59
C GLU A 210 -6.31 2.09 3.04
N MET A 211 -5.22 1.52 3.57
CA MET A 211 -5.13 1.08 4.97
C MET A 211 -5.42 2.21 5.99
N PHE A 212 -5.18 3.48 5.62
CA PHE A 212 -5.40 4.65 6.48
C PHE A 212 -6.78 5.28 6.33
N LEU A 213 -7.59 4.82 5.37
CA LEU A 213 -8.96 5.28 5.21
C LEU A 213 -9.77 5.00 6.49
N PRO A 214 -10.85 5.74 6.74
CA PRO A 214 -11.84 5.34 7.73
C PRO A 214 -12.67 4.16 7.22
N ASP A 215 -13.26 3.41 8.15
CA ASP A 215 -14.08 2.24 7.85
C ASP A 215 -15.34 2.66 7.07
N GLY A 216 -15.73 1.86 6.07
CA GLY A 216 -16.81 2.20 5.14
C GLY A 216 -16.46 3.20 4.04
N ALA A 217 -15.19 3.66 3.93
CA ALA A 217 -14.74 4.43 2.79
C ALA A 217 -14.69 3.59 1.51
N VAL A 218 -14.67 4.27 0.35
CA VAL A 218 -14.65 3.64 -0.97
C VAL A 218 -13.28 3.83 -1.62
N VAL A 219 -12.71 2.75 -2.13
CA VAL A 219 -11.56 2.77 -3.03
C VAL A 219 -12.07 2.56 -4.44
N VAL A 220 -11.83 3.53 -5.32
CA VAL A 220 -12.11 3.46 -6.75
C VAL A 220 -10.80 3.28 -7.49
N GLN A 221 -10.56 2.08 -7.99
CA GLN A 221 -9.37 1.76 -8.75
C GLN A 221 -9.65 1.89 -10.25
N VAL A 222 -8.90 2.76 -10.93
CA VAL A 222 -8.81 2.70 -12.39
C VAL A 222 -7.89 1.54 -12.75
N VAL A 223 -8.40 0.59 -13.52
CA VAL A 223 -7.71 -0.64 -13.93
C VAL A 223 -7.34 -0.50 -15.42
N PRO A 224 -6.06 -0.26 -15.75
CA PRO A 224 -5.59 -0.25 -17.13
C PRO A 224 -5.65 -1.64 -17.78
N LEU A 225 -5.40 -1.71 -19.09
CA LEU A 225 -5.40 -2.98 -19.82
C LEU A 225 -4.42 -3.98 -19.19
N ALA A 226 -4.82 -5.26 -19.19
CA ALA A 226 -4.07 -6.41 -18.70
C ALA A 226 -3.77 -6.42 -17.18
N LEU A 227 -4.40 -5.54 -16.39
CA LEU A 227 -4.16 -5.43 -14.95
C LEU A 227 -5.30 -5.98 -14.07
N ASP A 228 -6.27 -6.69 -14.64
CA ASP A 228 -7.43 -7.23 -13.92
C ASP A 228 -7.03 -8.09 -12.71
N TRP A 229 -6.14 -9.06 -12.94
CA TRP A 229 -5.66 -9.94 -11.88
C TRP A 229 -4.90 -9.15 -10.81
N CYS A 230 -4.02 -8.23 -11.20
CA CYS A 230 -3.27 -7.39 -10.26
C CYS A 230 -4.21 -6.49 -9.44
N ALA A 231 -5.24 -5.90 -10.04
CA ALA A 231 -6.22 -5.07 -9.34
C ALA A 231 -6.99 -5.88 -8.30
N SER A 232 -7.49 -7.05 -8.71
CA SER A 232 -8.27 -7.93 -7.84
C SER A 232 -7.47 -8.43 -6.63
N ASN A 233 -6.22 -8.88 -6.85
CA ASN A 233 -5.44 -9.51 -5.78
C ASN A 233 -4.65 -8.51 -4.92
N TYR A 234 -4.20 -7.38 -5.48
CA TYR A 234 -3.39 -6.43 -4.69
C TYR A 234 -4.22 -5.44 -3.88
N PHE A 235 -5.44 -5.12 -4.33
CA PHE A 235 -6.26 -4.09 -3.68
C PHE A 235 -7.73 -4.49 -3.55
N GLY A 236 -8.32 -5.20 -4.53
CA GLY A 236 -9.74 -5.54 -4.48
C GLY A 236 -10.13 -6.46 -3.31
N ALA A 237 -9.51 -7.63 -3.24
CA ALA A 237 -9.70 -8.56 -2.12
C ALA A 237 -9.19 -7.95 -0.79
N PRO A 238 -7.99 -7.35 -0.72
CA PRO A 238 -7.51 -6.68 0.49
C PRO A 238 -8.43 -5.57 1.01
N ALA A 239 -8.95 -4.69 0.16
CA ALA A 239 -9.88 -3.63 0.57
C ALA A 239 -11.14 -4.21 1.23
N SER A 240 -11.63 -5.35 0.74
CA SER A 240 -12.78 -6.04 1.33
C SER A 240 -12.46 -6.59 2.72
N GLU A 241 -11.30 -7.22 2.91
CA GLU A 241 -10.82 -7.68 4.22
C GLU A 241 -10.55 -6.52 5.20
N MET A 242 -10.20 -5.35 4.66
CA MET A 242 -10.08 -4.12 5.43
C MET A 242 -11.44 -3.60 5.91
N GLY A 243 -12.58 -4.01 5.34
CA GLY A 243 -13.88 -3.39 5.63
C GLY A 243 -14.08 -2.06 4.89
N LEU A 244 -13.43 -1.93 3.74
CA LEU A 244 -13.65 -0.85 2.77
C LEU A 244 -14.58 -1.34 1.67
N HIS A 245 -15.19 -0.39 0.98
CA HIS A 245 -15.85 -0.66 -0.29
C HIS A 245 -14.84 -0.54 -1.42
N TYR A 246 -14.92 -1.44 -2.40
CA TYR A 246 -14.01 -1.43 -3.56
C TYR A 246 -14.82 -1.38 -4.86
N LEU A 247 -14.43 -0.48 -5.75
CA LEU A 247 -15.02 -0.32 -7.08
C LEU A 247 -13.91 -0.26 -8.13
N GLU A 248 -14.12 -0.96 -9.24
CA GLU A 248 -13.25 -0.89 -10.40
C GLU A 248 -13.83 0.03 -11.48
N TYR A 249 -12.98 0.87 -12.05
CA TYR A 249 -13.20 1.46 -13.36
C TYR A 249 -12.22 0.81 -14.34
N LYS A 250 -12.69 -0.23 -15.03
CA LYS A 250 -11.91 -0.89 -16.08
C LYS A 250 -11.97 -0.07 -17.35
N ILE A 251 -10.79 0.29 -17.85
CA ILE A 251 -10.70 1.11 -19.06
C ILE A 251 -11.05 0.28 -20.29
N GLU A 252 -11.63 0.92 -21.29
CA GLU A 252 -11.71 0.37 -22.63
C GLU A 252 -10.37 0.58 -23.37
N PRO A 253 -10.06 -0.23 -24.40
CA PRO A 253 -8.86 -0.07 -25.20
C PRO A 253 -8.61 1.36 -25.69
N LYS A 254 -9.65 2.07 -26.15
CA LYS A 254 -9.57 3.43 -26.66
C LYS A 254 -9.21 4.49 -25.60
N GLU A 255 -9.34 4.16 -24.32
CA GLU A 255 -8.92 5.03 -23.21
C GLU A 255 -7.44 4.84 -22.88
N SER A 256 -6.79 3.79 -23.39
CA SER A 256 -5.36 3.53 -23.21
C SER A 256 -4.54 4.28 -24.26
N SER A 257 -3.42 4.90 -23.85
CA SER A 257 -2.46 5.49 -24.80
C SER A 257 -1.86 4.44 -25.74
N LEU A 258 -1.86 3.16 -25.34
CA LEU A 258 -1.39 2.05 -26.18
C LEU A 258 -2.20 1.93 -27.48
N TRP A 259 -3.46 2.38 -27.48
CA TRP A 259 -4.30 2.37 -28.68
C TRP A 259 -3.71 3.19 -29.81
N GLU A 260 -3.18 4.38 -29.50
CA GLU A 260 -2.52 5.25 -30.48
C GLU A 260 -1.13 4.74 -30.84
N THR A 261 -0.41 4.15 -29.88
CA THR A 261 0.96 3.65 -30.07
C THR A 261 1.02 2.40 -30.96
N TYR A 262 0.14 1.42 -30.74
CA TYR A 262 0.17 0.13 -31.42
C TYR A 262 -0.93 -0.04 -32.48
N GLY A 263 -2.04 0.68 -32.34
CA GLY A 263 -3.20 0.56 -33.20
C GLY A 263 -4.19 -0.54 -32.77
N ALA A 264 -5.41 -0.45 -33.29
CA ALA A 264 -6.56 -1.25 -32.86
C ALA A 264 -6.40 -2.77 -33.00
N ASN A 265 -5.61 -3.22 -33.97
CA ASN A 265 -5.48 -4.63 -34.34
C ASN A 265 -4.19 -5.27 -33.81
N ASP A 266 -3.36 -4.53 -33.07
CA ASP A 266 -2.14 -5.09 -32.50
C ASP A 266 -2.47 -6.09 -31.37
N SER A 267 -1.63 -7.11 -31.24
CA SER A 267 -1.67 -8.07 -30.13
C SER A 267 -1.63 -7.43 -28.75
N VAL A 268 -0.95 -6.29 -28.57
CA VAL A 268 -0.95 -5.52 -27.30
C VAL A 268 -2.36 -5.09 -26.90
N ILE A 269 -3.25 -4.87 -27.86
CA ILE A 269 -4.63 -4.47 -27.61
C ILE A 269 -5.57 -5.67 -27.63
N THR A 270 -5.41 -6.57 -28.58
CA THR A 270 -6.37 -7.64 -28.90
C THR A 270 -6.10 -8.95 -28.17
N ASP A 271 -4.84 -9.22 -27.83
CA ASP A 271 -4.42 -10.42 -27.10
C ASP A 271 -3.32 -10.10 -26.07
N PRO A 272 -3.67 -9.46 -24.94
CA PRO A 272 -2.71 -9.17 -23.89
C PRO A 272 -2.00 -10.40 -23.32
N GLY A 273 -2.63 -11.58 -23.43
CA GLY A 273 -2.05 -12.87 -23.01
C GLY A 273 -0.75 -13.18 -23.74
N SER A 274 -0.65 -12.87 -25.03
CA SER A 274 0.57 -13.05 -25.84
C SER A 274 1.76 -12.21 -25.37
N VAL A 275 1.50 -11.05 -24.75
CA VAL A 275 2.55 -10.21 -24.16
C VAL A 275 2.93 -10.75 -22.78
N ILE A 276 1.94 -11.13 -21.98
CA ILE A 276 2.14 -11.72 -20.65
C ILE A 276 2.97 -13.01 -20.74
N SER A 277 2.73 -13.86 -21.76
CA SER A 277 3.47 -15.11 -21.96
C SER A 277 4.95 -14.90 -22.29
N LYS A 278 5.36 -13.68 -22.69
CA LYS A 278 6.77 -13.31 -22.90
C LYS A 278 7.50 -13.01 -21.58
N GLY A 279 6.79 -13.01 -20.46
CA GLY A 279 7.33 -12.84 -19.12
C GLY A 279 7.11 -11.47 -18.51
N TYR A 280 7.46 -11.35 -17.23
CA TYR A 280 7.17 -10.17 -16.40
C TYR A 280 7.71 -8.85 -16.97
N TYR A 281 8.91 -8.84 -17.54
CA TYR A 281 9.51 -7.60 -18.07
C TYR A 281 8.74 -7.07 -19.27
N ALA A 282 8.37 -7.92 -20.23
CA ALA A 282 7.55 -7.51 -21.37
C ALA A 282 6.17 -6.99 -20.93
N PHE A 283 5.54 -7.67 -19.97
CA PHE A 283 4.29 -7.20 -19.36
C PHE A 283 4.44 -5.83 -18.69
N LYS A 284 5.51 -5.66 -17.90
CA LYS A 284 5.78 -4.43 -17.16
C LYS A 284 6.00 -3.26 -18.10
N ASP A 285 6.87 -3.44 -19.10
CA ASP A 285 7.24 -2.37 -20.03
C ASP A 285 5.98 -1.84 -20.73
N VAL A 286 5.15 -2.73 -21.28
CA VAL A 286 3.93 -2.35 -22.02
C VAL A 286 2.82 -1.83 -21.10
N TYR A 287 2.39 -2.62 -20.11
CA TYR A 287 1.15 -2.33 -19.37
C TYR A 287 1.35 -1.55 -18.06
N LEU A 288 2.54 -1.60 -17.46
CA LEU A 288 2.84 -0.89 -16.20
C LEU A 288 3.56 0.44 -16.42
N ASP A 289 4.43 0.55 -17.44
CA ASP A 289 5.31 1.69 -17.66
C ASP A 289 4.83 2.60 -18.79
N GLU A 290 4.56 2.06 -19.99
CA GLU A 290 4.23 2.84 -21.18
C GLU A 290 2.75 3.27 -21.26
N GLN A 291 1.86 2.50 -20.63
CA GLN A 291 0.43 2.78 -20.64
C GLN A 291 0.05 3.97 -19.75
N ASN A 292 -0.54 5.00 -20.37
CA ASN A 292 -1.26 6.10 -19.73
C ASN A 292 -2.75 6.04 -20.11
N VAL A 293 -3.60 6.77 -19.39
CA VAL A 293 -5.05 6.62 -19.50
C VAL A 293 -5.72 7.97 -19.76
N LYS A 294 -6.52 8.06 -20.81
CA LYS A 294 -7.48 9.15 -21.04
C LYS A 294 -8.88 8.65 -20.69
N ILE A 295 -9.40 9.07 -19.54
CA ILE A 295 -10.64 8.56 -18.97
C ILE A 295 -11.84 9.06 -19.77
N ASN A 296 -12.76 8.14 -20.10
CA ASN A 296 -14.11 8.48 -20.51
C ASN A 296 -14.88 8.99 -19.29
N VAL A 297 -14.96 10.31 -19.15
CA VAL A 297 -15.54 10.98 -17.97
C VAL A 297 -17.02 10.62 -17.78
N GLY A 298 -17.77 10.35 -18.85
CA GLY A 298 -19.18 9.92 -18.76
C GLY A 298 -19.34 8.57 -18.07
N ARG A 299 -18.60 7.56 -18.52
CA ARG A 299 -18.59 6.22 -17.89
C ARG A 299 -18.02 6.28 -16.48
N PHE A 300 -16.93 7.04 -16.28
CA PHE A 300 -16.31 7.19 -14.97
C PHE A 300 -17.23 7.85 -13.95
N ARG A 301 -18.05 8.81 -14.38
CA ARG A 301 -19.08 9.44 -13.54
C ARG A 301 -20.07 8.42 -12.98
N GLU A 302 -20.43 7.39 -13.73
CA GLU A 302 -21.31 6.33 -13.23
C GLU A 302 -20.69 5.57 -12.05
N THR A 303 -19.39 5.28 -12.11
CA THR A 303 -18.65 4.66 -11.00
C THR A 303 -18.63 5.57 -9.77
N LEU A 304 -18.40 6.88 -9.96
CA LEU A 304 -18.43 7.85 -8.86
C LEU A 304 -19.81 8.01 -8.23
N VAL A 305 -20.89 7.93 -9.02
CA VAL A 305 -22.27 7.92 -8.49
C VAL A 305 -22.50 6.69 -7.60
N ARG A 306 -21.96 5.52 -7.96
CA ARG A 306 -22.00 4.32 -7.10
C ARG A 306 -21.19 4.54 -5.83
N ALA A 307 -20.00 5.13 -5.92
CA ALA A 307 -19.18 5.46 -4.75
C ALA A 307 -19.92 6.40 -3.79
N MET A 308 -20.58 7.44 -4.30
CA MET A 308 -21.39 8.37 -3.50
C MET A 308 -22.50 7.63 -2.74
N LYS A 309 -23.21 6.70 -3.39
CA LYS A 309 -24.29 5.91 -2.76
C LYS A 309 -23.79 5.01 -1.63
N LEU A 310 -22.54 4.52 -1.71
CA LEU A 310 -21.97 3.63 -0.69
C LEU A 310 -21.62 4.38 0.61
N ILE A 311 -21.28 5.66 0.50
CA ILE A 311 -20.95 6.53 1.64
C ILE A 311 -22.12 7.36 2.18
N ASP A 312 -23.19 7.54 1.39
CA ASP A 312 -24.44 8.22 1.78
C ASP A 312 -25.33 7.26 2.57
N ARG A 313 -25.14 7.22 3.90
CA ARG A 313 -25.85 6.34 4.84
C ARG A 313 -26.50 7.13 5.96
#